data_AF-A0A929HCU2-F1
#
_entry.id   AF-A0A929HCU2-F1
#
_cell.length_a   1.000
_cell.length_b   1.000
_cell.length_c   1.000
_cell.angle_alpha   90.00
_cell.angle_beta   90.00
_cell.angle_gamma   90.00
#
_symmetry.space_group_name_H-M   'P 1'
#
loop_
_entity.id
_entity.type
_entity.pdbx_description
1 polymer ?
#
loop_
_entity_poly.entity_id
_entity_poly.type
_entity_poly.pdbx_seq_one_letter_code
_entity_poly.pdbx_strand_id
1 'polypeptide(L)'
;SQPLGHGINDTIADIVYVKPADFNARDTLKIARQIGRLNAALKKEKRPYLLIGPGRWGSADPWLGIPVRWDDISGVGAMIELHNDQLSVENSQGSHFFHNITSMGIKYLTINEIDAESPDFINWQWLAALPKVAETEHLQHVQLARPFLIKVDSSKSQGVILEQI
;
A
#
# COMPACT_ATOMS: atom_id res chain seq x y z
N SER A 1 -13.78 4.65 -4.44
CA SER A 1 -12.58 3.99 -5.00
C SER A 1 -12.94 3.03 -6.16
N GLN A 2 -12.17 2.95 -7.26
CA GLN A 2 -12.37 1.89 -8.29
C GLN A 2 -11.41 0.73 -8.01
N PRO A 3 -11.87 -0.40 -7.48
CA PRO A 3 -10.97 -1.52 -7.26
C PRO A 3 -10.83 -2.40 -8.50
N LEU A 4 -9.59 -2.84 -8.76
CA LEU A 4 -9.33 -3.95 -9.67
C LEU A 4 -9.37 -5.29 -8.90
N GLY A 5 -10.37 -6.14 -9.22
CA GLY A 5 -10.37 -7.57 -8.91
C GLY A 5 -11.19 -8.00 -7.68
N HIS A 6 -12.19 -8.87 -7.89
CA HIS A 6 -12.92 -9.59 -6.84
C HIS A 6 -12.03 -10.66 -6.17
N GLY A 7 -12.03 -10.79 -4.84
CA GLY A 7 -11.32 -11.88 -4.15
C GLY A 7 -11.14 -11.66 -2.64
N ILE A 8 -10.93 -12.76 -1.93
CA ILE A 8 -10.56 -12.83 -0.50
C ILE A 8 -9.06 -13.14 -0.45
N ASN A 9 -8.28 -12.34 0.27
CA ASN A 9 -6.92 -12.71 0.65
C ASN A 9 -6.89 -12.87 2.18
N ASP A 10 -6.62 -14.09 2.63
CA ASP A 10 -6.53 -14.54 4.03
C ASP A 10 -5.13 -15.04 4.37
N THR A 11 -4.11 -14.67 3.57
CA THR A 11 -2.72 -15.11 3.76
C THR A 11 -1.81 -13.99 4.27
N ILE A 12 -2.26 -12.74 4.22
CA ILE A 12 -1.47 -11.57 4.58
C ILE A 12 -1.66 -11.25 6.06
N ALA A 13 -0.56 -11.28 6.83
CA ALA A 13 -0.50 -10.79 8.21
C ALA A 13 0.42 -9.58 8.37
N ASP A 14 1.18 -9.22 7.33
CA ASP A 14 2.18 -8.16 7.34
C ASP A 14 1.65 -6.89 6.65
N ILE A 15 1.86 -5.74 7.29
CA ILE A 15 1.53 -4.43 6.73
C ILE A 15 2.78 -3.57 6.75
N VAL A 16 3.15 -3.04 5.59
CA VAL A 16 4.19 -2.03 5.43
C VAL A 16 3.52 -0.75 4.98
N TYR A 17 3.71 0.34 5.73
CA TYR A 17 3.13 1.63 5.37
C TYR A 17 4.12 2.78 5.49
N VAL A 18 3.95 3.78 4.63
CA VAL A 18 4.64 5.07 4.75
C VAL A 18 4.01 5.84 5.90
N LYS A 19 4.80 6.22 6.89
CA LYS A 19 4.35 6.99 8.06
C LYS A 19 3.87 8.37 7.59
N PRO A 20 2.58 8.74 7.77
CA PRO A 20 2.07 10.01 7.26
C PRO A 20 2.82 11.23 7.79
N ALA A 21 3.21 11.20 9.08
CA ALA A 21 3.95 12.29 9.72
C ALA A 21 5.38 12.47 9.20
N ASP A 22 5.98 11.41 8.64
CA ASP A 22 7.36 11.42 8.15
C ASP A 22 7.42 11.44 6.61
N PHE A 23 6.28 11.61 5.93
CA PHE A 23 6.26 11.68 4.48
C PHE A 23 6.69 13.07 3.98
N ASN A 24 7.56 13.07 2.97
CA ASN A 24 7.92 14.26 2.22
C ASN A 24 8.16 13.87 0.76
N ALA A 25 7.55 14.60 -0.19
CA ALA A 25 7.74 14.38 -1.62
C ALA A 25 9.24 14.37 -2.03
N ARG A 26 10.10 15.11 -1.32
CA ARG A 26 11.55 15.14 -1.59
C ARG A 26 12.28 13.85 -1.23
N ASP A 27 11.69 13.02 -0.39
CA ASP A 27 12.31 11.78 0.11
C ASP A 27 11.79 10.52 -0.60
N THR A 28 10.92 10.64 -1.61
CA THR A 28 10.32 9.50 -2.34
C THR A 28 11.35 8.48 -2.85
N LEU A 29 12.52 8.92 -3.29
CA LEU A 29 13.61 8.02 -3.69
C LEU A 29 14.20 7.23 -2.50
N LYS A 30 14.33 7.88 -1.33
CA LYS A 30 14.75 7.18 -0.10
C LYS A 30 13.67 6.20 0.34
N ILE A 31 12.40 6.61 0.29
CA ILE A 31 11.24 5.76 0.61
C ILE A 31 11.24 4.51 -0.28
N ALA A 32 11.41 4.65 -1.61
CA ALA A 32 11.49 3.53 -2.53
C ALA A 32 12.60 2.54 -2.16
N ARG A 33 13.79 3.03 -1.77
CA ARG A 33 14.90 2.18 -1.31
C ARG A 33 14.58 1.47 0.01
N GLN A 34 13.89 2.13 0.94
CA GLN A 34 13.45 1.53 2.19
C GLN A 34 12.41 0.43 1.93
N ILE A 35 11.47 0.65 1.00
CA ILE A 35 10.48 -0.33 0.57
C ILE A 35 11.20 -1.56 -0.01
N GLY A 36 12.14 -1.37 -0.93
CA GLY A 36 12.91 -2.45 -1.53
C GLY A 36 13.65 -3.33 -0.51
N ARG A 37 14.19 -2.73 0.56
CA ARG A 37 14.84 -3.48 1.65
C ARG A 37 13.85 -4.34 2.43
N LEU A 38 12.71 -3.79 2.83
CA LEU A 38 11.66 -4.54 3.53
C LEU A 38 11.08 -5.65 2.65
N ASN A 39 10.82 -5.33 1.37
CA ASN A 39 10.37 -6.31 0.38
C ASN A 39 11.34 -7.48 0.24
N ALA A 40 12.64 -7.23 0.16
CA ALA A 40 13.65 -8.28 0.05
C ALA A 40 13.63 -9.22 1.27
N ALA A 41 13.46 -8.67 2.48
CA ALA A 41 13.35 -9.45 3.71
C ALA A 41 12.08 -10.31 3.73
N LEU A 42 10.91 -9.69 3.52
CA LEU A 42 9.62 -10.37 3.51
C LEU A 42 9.52 -11.44 2.42
N LYS A 43 10.04 -11.15 1.22
CA LYS A 43 10.09 -12.10 0.11
C LYS A 43 10.97 -13.31 0.42
N LYS A 44 12.12 -13.11 1.08
CA LYS A 44 12.99 -14.22 1.51
C LYS A 44 12.27 -15.14 2.49
N GLU A 45 11.42 -14.57 3.34
CA GLU A 45 10.58 -15.30 4.32
C GLU A 45 9.28 -15.85 3.71
N LYS A 46 9.01 -15.58 2.43
CA LYS A 46 7.75 -15.93 1.74
C LYS A 46 6.51 -15.36 2.43
N ARG A 47 6.62 -14.14 2.97
CA ARG A 47 5.55 -13.43 3.67
C ARG A 47 4.95 -12.36 2.73
N PRO A 48 3.81 -12.63 2.08
CA PRO A 48 3.13 -11.59 1.32
C PRO A 48 2.62 -10.51 2.28
N TYR A 49 2.69 -9.26 1.84
CA TYR A 49 2.34 -8.13 2.68
C TYR A 49 1.44 -7.13 1.97
N LEU A 50 0.72 -6.32 2.75
CA LEU A 50 0.02 -5.14 2.29
C LEU A 50 0.97 -3.95 2.28
N LEU A 51 1.06 -3.26 1.15
CA LEU A 51 1.80 -2.00 1.03
C LEU A 51 0.84 -0.81 1.01
N ILE A 52 1.04 0.18 1.87
CA ILE A 52 0.21 1.39 1.97
C ILE A 52 1.08 2.63 1.85
N GLY A 53 0.69 3.61 1.05
CA GLY A 53 1.47 4.83 0.91
C GLY A 53 0.87 5.87 -0.02
N PRO A 54 1.42 7.10 0.02
CA PRO A 54 0.89 8.23 -0.72
C PRO A 54 1.28 8.20 -2.19
N GLY A 55 0.29 8.53 -3.02
CA GLY A 55 0.40 8.70 -4.45
C GLY A 55 0.87 7.47 -5.21
N ARG A 56 1.23 7.71 -6.46
CA ARG A 56 1.40 6.67 -7.46
C ARG A 56 2.64 5.85 -7.23
N TRP A 57 2.44 4.55 -7.10
CA TRP A 57 3.55 3.61 -7.11
C TRP A 57 4.18 3.53 -8.50
N GLY A 58 5.51 3.68 -8.55
CA GLY A 58 6.29 3.66 -9.78
C GLY A 58 6.40 4.99 -10.50
N SER A 59 5.93 6.09 -9.91
CA SER A 59 6.14 7.42 -10.48
C SER A 59 7.56 7.92 -10.25
N ALA A 60 8.25 8.33 -11.32
CA ALA A 60 9.52 9.04 -11.23
C ALA A 60 9.36 10.50 -10.79
N ASP A 61 8.17 11.08 -10.96
CA ASP A 61 7.84 12.42 -10.45
C ASP A 61 7.54 12.33 -8.94
N PRO A 62 8.36 12.97 -8.08
CA PRO A 62 8.19 12.93 -6.63
C PRO A 62 6.88 13.58 -6.14
N TRP A 63 6.27 14.45 -6.95
CA TRP A 63 4.98 15.10 -6.63
C TRP A 63 3.77 14.28 -7.06
N LEU A 64 3.99 13.21 -7.84
CA LEU A 64 2.95 12.26 -8.21
C LEU A 64 3.01 10.97 -7.39
N GLY A 65 4.17 10.60 -6.83
CA GLY A 65 4.27 9.40 -6.00
C GLY A 65 5.69 8.89 -5.76
N ILE A 66 5.80 7.59 -5.52
CA ILE A 66 7.03 6.93 -5.06
C ILE A 66 7.62 6.08 -6.19
N PRO A 67 8.90 6.27 -6.58
CA PRO A 67 9.53 5.62 -7.73
C PRO A 67 9.96 4.17 -7.45
N VAL A 68 9.06 3.33 -6.94
CA VAL A 68 9.30 1.89 -6.79
C VAL A 68 9.36 1.19 -8.14
N ARG A 69 10.29 0.27 -8.32
CA ARG A 69 10.31 -0.69 -9.44
C ARG A 69 9.64 -2.00 -9.01
N TRP A 70 9.36 -2.87 -9.97
CA TRP A 70 8.78 -4.18 -9.65
C TRP A 70 9.63 -4.97 -8.65
N ASP A 71 10.96 -4.96 -8.80
CA ASP A 71 11.86 -5.66 -7.87
C ASP A 71 11.78 -5.11 -6.44
N ASP A 72 11.45 -3.83 -6.27
CA ASP A 72 11.28 -3.19 -4.97
C ASP A 72 10.01 -3.63 -4.24
N ILE A 73 9.00 -4.16 -4.94
CA ILE A 73 7.70 -4.54 -4.38
C ILE A 73 7.23 -5.94 -4.77
N SER A 74 8.10 -6.77 -5.35
CA SER A 74 7.71 -8.08 -5.92
C SER A 74 7.15 -9.10 -4.92
N GLY A 75 7.14 -8.81 -3.62
CA GLY A 75 6.51 -9.60 -2.56
C GLY A 75 5.15 -9.08 -2.08
N VAL A 76 4.61 -8.00 -2.66
CA VAL A 76 3.29 -7.47 -2.26
C VAL A 76 2.17 -8.47 -2.58
N GLY A 77 1.26 -8.69 -1.64
CA GLY A 77 0.02 -9.42 -1.85
C GLY A 77 -1.18 -8.50 -2.08
N ALA A 78 -1.08 -7.24 -1.62
CA ALA A 78 -2.06 -6.19 -1.83
C ALA A 78 -1.42 -4.80 -1.68
N MET A 79 -2.08 -3.79 -2.23
CA MET A 79 -1.60 -2.42 -2.26
C MET A 79 -2.74 -1.44 -2.01
N ILE A 80 -2.45 -0.39 -1.24
CA ILE A 80 -3.27 0.80 -1.06
C ILE A 80 -2.48 2.03 -1.51
N GLU A 81 -3.07 2.78 -2.42
CA GLU A 81 -2.64 4.10 -2.87
C GLU A 81 -3.47 5.16 -2.13
N LEU A 82 -2.80 6.12 -1.49
CA LEU A 82 -3.45 7.22 -0.79
C LEU A 82 -3.41 8.48 -1.65
N HIS A 83 -4.58 9.02 -1.95
CA HIS A 83 -4.70 10.39 -2.45
C HIS A 83 -4.80 11.32 -1.26
N ASN A 84 -3.73 12.08 -1.02
CA ASN A 84 -3.67 13.13 -0.01
C ASN A 84 -3.28 14.46 -0.66
N ASP A 85 -3.42 15.54 0.11
CA ASP A 85 -3.17 16.93 -0.30
C ASP A 85 -1.71 17.22 -0.72
N GLN A 86 -0.78 16.33 -0.38
CA GLN A 86 0.64 16.50 -0.66
C GLN A 86 1.06 16.08 -2.07
N LEU A 87 0.21 15.38 -2.83
CA LEU A 87 0.54 14.84 -4.16
C LEU A 87 -0.53 15.20 -5.20
N SER A 88 -0.09 15.47 -6.44
CA SER A 88 -0.97 15.83 -7.54
C SER A 88 -1.62 14.60 -8.17
N VAL A 89 -2.92 14.71 -8.47
CA VAL A 89 -3.72 13.64 -9.06
C VAL A 89 -3.83 13.85 -10.56
N GLU A 90 -3.05 13.11 -11.34
CA GLU A 90 -3.38 12.84 -12.75
C GLU A 90 -3.61 11.35 -12.93
N ASN A 91 -4.38 10.90 -13.93
CA ASN A 91 -4.58 9.48 -14.25
C ASN A 91 -3.57 9.03 -15.33
N SER A 92 -2.72 8.06 -15.02
CA SER A 92 -1.78 7.42 -15.94
C SER A 92 -1.82 5.93 -15.65
N GLN A 93 -2.56 5.22 -16.48
CA GLN A 93 -2.45 3.77 -16.63
C GLN A 93 -1.51 3.53 -17.81
N GLY A 94 -0.32 3.00 -17.57
CA GLY A 94 0.60 2.68 -18.65
C GLY A 94 2.04 2.42 -18.21
N SER A 95 2.28 1.28 -17.56
CA SER A 95 3.64 0.76 -17.40
C SER A 95 3.61 -0.76 -17.14
N HIS A 96 4.71 -1.46 -17.45
CA HIS A 96 4.91 -2.90 -17.18
C HIS A 96 4.62 -3.27 -15.71
N PHE A 97 4.76 -2.30 -14.81
CA PHE A 97 4.38 -2.37 -13.41
C PHE A 97 2.89 -2.73 -13.21
N PHE A 98 1.98 -2.08 -13.94
CA PHE A 98 0.54 -2.36 -13.86
C PHE A 98 0.17 -3.72 -14.42
N HIS A 99 0.85 -4.17 -15.49
CA HIS A 99 0.63 -5.52 -16.04
C HIS A 99 0.96 -6.63 -15.03
N ASN A 100 2.00 -6.44 -14.22
CA ASN A 100 2.36 -7.38 -13.16
C ASN A 100 1.27 -7.42 -12.08
N ILE A 101 0.80 -6.26 -11.61
CA ILE A 101 -0.27 -6.17 -10.60
C ILE A 101 -1.52 -6.91 -11.07
N THR A 102 -1.96 -6.66 -12.30
CA THR A 102 -3.18 -7.28 -12.84
C THR A 102 -3.02 -8.77 -13.11
N SER A 103 -1.90 -9.19 -13.72
CA SER A 103 -1.66 -10.61 -14.07
C SER A 103 -1.48 -11.51 -12.83
N MET A 104 -0.92 -10.98 -11.74
CA MET A 104 -0.77 -11.71 -10.47
C MET A 104 -2.00 -11.60 -9.55
N GLY A 105 -3.05 -10.88 -9.97
CA GLY A 105 -4.27 -10.71 -9.17
C GLY A 105 -4.04 -9.93 -7.87
N ILE A 106 -2.99 -9.10 -7.81
CA ILE A 106 -2.68 -8.26 -6.65
C ILE A 106 -3.83 -7.27 -6.46
N LYS A 107 -4.38 -7.24 -5.24
CA LYS A 107 -5.46 -6.30 -4.91
C LYS A 107 -4.88 -4.89 -4.85
N TYR A 108 -5.43 -3.99 -5.65
CA TYR A 108 -5.02 -2.59 -5.69
C TYR A 108 -6.22 -1.72 -5.33
N LEU A 109 -6.09 -0.94 -4.27
CA LEU A 109 -7.10 -0.06 -3.73
C LEU A 109 -6.58 1.37 -3.75
N THR A 110 -7.47 2.32 -3.99
CA THR A 110 -7.17 3.75 -3.85
C THR A 110 -8.08 4.30 -2.77
N ILE A 111 -7.51 5.04 -1.81
CA ILE A 111 -8.23 5.71 -0.72
C ILE A 111 -8.06 7.21 -0.94
N ASN A 112 -9.17 7.95 -0.96
CA ASN A 112 -9.16 9.41 -1.04
C ASN A 112 -9.37 10.00 0.36
N GLU A 113 -8.31 10.60 0.92
CA GLU A 113 -8.34 11.29 2.22
C GLU A 113 -8.58 12.81 2.08
N ILE A 114 -8.64 13.34 0.85
CA ILE A 114 -8.85 14.78 0.59
C ILE A 114 -10.32 15.16 0.71
N ASP A 115 -11.20 14.31 0.19
CA ASP A 115 -12.63 14.57 0.15
C ASP A 115 -13.27 14.22 1.50
N ALA A 116 -13.67 15.23 2.27
CA ALA A 116 -14.29 15.05 3.58
C ALA A 116 -15.66 14.36 3.53
N GLU A 117 -16.32 14.31 2.37
CA GLU A 117 -17.56 13.57 2.16
C GLU A 117 -17.31 12.10 1.76
N SER A 118 -16.04 11.73 1.49
CA SER A 118 -15.64 10.37 1.18
C SER A 118 -15.82 9.46 2.40
N PRO A 119 -16.41 8.27 2.22
CA PRO A 119 -16.45 7.26 3.29
C PRO A 119 -15.11 6.51 3.43
N ASP A 120 -14.12 6.79 2.58
CA ASP A 120 -12.83 6.11 2.59
C ASP A 120 -11.96 6.63 3.77
N PHE A 121 -11.41 5.72 4.58
CA PHE A 121 -10.49 6.10 5.66
C PHE A 121 -9.46 5.01 5.96
N ILE A 122 -8.32 5.41 6.51
CA ILE A 122 -7.38 4.53 7.20
C ILE A 122 -7.40 4.84 8.70
N ASN A 123 -7.58 3.81 9.53
CA ASN A 123 -7.40 3.96 10.97
C ASN A 123 -5.90 3.94 11.32
N TRP A 124 -5.27 5.11 11.20
CA TRP A 124 -3.85 5.31 11.51
C TRP A 124 -3.49 5.01 12.97
N GLN A 125 -4.42 5.28 13.91
CA GLN A 125 -4.21 5.00 15.32
C GLN A 125 -4.14 3.49 15.58
N TRP A 126 -5.02 2.71 14.93
CA TRP A 126 -4.97 1.25 14.99
C TRP A 126 -3.68 0.70 14.38
N LEU A 127 -3.28 1.16 13.18
CA LEU A 127 -2.02 0.74 12.56
C LEU A 127 -0.80 1.01 13.46
N ALA A 128 -0.75 2.19 14.08
CA ALA A 128 0.33 2.56 15.00
C ALA A 128 0.35 1.77 16.31
N ALA A 129 -0.78 1.16 16.70
CA ALA A 129 -0.90 0.35 17.90
C ALA A 129 -0.55 -1.14 17.69
N LEU A 130 -0.42 -1.58 16.43
CA LEU A 130 -0.07 -2.97 16.11
C LEU A 130 1.38 -3.30 16.51
N PRO A 131 1.69 -4.59 16.78
CA PRO A 131 3.05 -5.03 17.04
C PRO A 131 4.01 -4.66 15.90
N LYS A 132 5.02 -3.86 16.23
CA LYS A 132 6.06 -3.41 15.29
C LYS A 132 7.08 -4.52 15.06
N VAL A 133 7.38 -4.81 13.79
CA VAL A 133 8.43 -5.76 13.39
C VAL A 133 9.70 -5.02 12.98
N ALA A 134 9.56 -3.96 12.19
CA ALA A 134 10.67 -3.12 11.77
C ALA A 134 10.20 -1.66 11.57
N GLU A 135 11.13 -0.72 11.73
CA GLU A 135 10.90 0.70 11.52
C GLU A 135 12.09 1.31 10.77
N THR A 136 11.79 2.20 9.83
CA THR A 136 12.78 3.04 9.15
C THR A 136 12.42 4.51 9.37
N GLU A 137 13.21 5.41 8.79
CA GLU A 137 12.91 6.85 8.78
C GLU A 137 11.48 7.14 8.31
N HIS A 138 11.03 6.51 7.21
CA HIS A 138 9.72 6.80 6.61
C HIS A 138 8.72 5.65 6.65
N LEU A 139 9.14 4.42 6.97
CA LEU A 139 8.27 3.25 6.92
C LEU A 139 8.07 2.63 8.29
N GLN A 140 6.89 2.09 8.50
CA GLN A 140 6.60 1.17 9.58
C GLN A 140 6.20 -0.18 8.99
N HIS A 141 6.78 -1.25 9.53
CA HIS A 141 6.34 -2.62 9.32
C HIS A 141 5.71 -3.14 10.60
N VAL A 142 4.44 -3.52 10.52
CA VAL A 142 3.67 -4.15 11.59
C VAL A 142 3.18 -5.52 11.17
N GLN A 143 2.92 -6.38 12.15
CA GLN A 143 2.43 -7.72 11.92
C GLN A 143 1.27 -8.04 12.86
N LEU A 144 0.21 -8.60 12.29
CA LEU A 144 -0.91 -9.16 13.03
C LEU A 144 -0.62 -10.60 13.44
N ALA A 145 -1.23 -11.05 14.54
CA ALA A 145 -1.08 -12.43 15.02
C ALA A 145 -1.72 -13.45 14.06
N ARG A 146 -2.73 -13.03 13.28
CA ARG A 146 -3.40 -13.83 12.26
C ARG A 146 -3.53 -13.00 10.98
N PRO A 147 -3.61 -13.65 9.81
CA PRO A 147 -3.91 -12.94 8.58
C PRO A 147 -5.22 -12.16 8.67
N PHE A 148 -5.26 -10.99 8.03
CA PHE A 148 -6.47 -10.19 7.92
C PHE A 148 -7.14 -10.39 6.57
N LEU A 149 -8.45 -10.18 6.55
CA LEU A 149 -9.23 -10.24 5.33
C LEU A 149 -9.16 -8.91 4.61
N ILE A 150 -8.67 -8.91 3.37
CA ILE A 150 -8.86 -7.79 2.43
C ILE A 150 -10.09 -8.12 1.58
N LYS A 151 -11.21 -7.45 1.85
CA LYS A 151 -12.42 -7.57 1.04
C LYS A 151 -12.53 -6.37 0.12
N VAL A 152 -12.63 -6.64 -1.18
CA VAL A 152 -12.73 -5.61 -2.21
C VAL A 152 -14.04 -5.81 -2.98
N ASP A 153 -14.97 -4.86 -2.83
CA ASP A 153 -16.23 -4.82 -3.56
C ASP A 153 -16.17 -3.77 -4.68
N SER A 154 -15.97 -4.26 -5.90
CA SER A 154 -15.94 -3.44 -7.12
C SER A 154 -17.29 -2.93 -7.59
N SER A 155 -18.39 -3.48 -7.08
CA SER A 155 -19.74 -2.99 -7.38
C SER A 155 -20.12 -1.81 -6.48
N LYS A 156 -19.56 -1.74 -5.27
CA LYS A 156 -19.84 -0.70 -4.28
C LYS A 156 -18.68 0.25 -4.01
N SER A 157 -17.53 0.07 -4.66
CA SER A 157 -16.33 0.89 -4.43
C SER A 157 -15.86 0.85 -2.97
N GLN A 158 -15.92 -0.33 -2.33
CA GLN A 158 -15.60 -0.50 -0.90
C GLN A 158 -14.49 -1.51 -0.69
N GLY A 159 -13.45 -1.12 0.06
CA GLY A 159 -12.40 -2.00 0.55
C GLY A 159 -12.45 -2.06 2.07
N VAL A 160 -12.57 -3.25 2.67
CA VAL A 160 -12.52 -3.40 4.13
C VAL A 160 -11.40 -4.35 4.50
N ILE A 161 -10.53 -3.91 5.41
CA ILE A 161 -9.55 -4.75 6.10
C ILE A 161 -10.17 -5.14 7.44
N LEU A 162 -10.44 -6.43 7.62
CA LEU A 162 -10.99 -6.97 8.88
C LEU A 162 -9.96 -7.88 9.54
N GLU A 163 -9.65 -7.60 10.79
CA GLU A 163 -9.01 -8.58 11.67
C GLU A 163 -9.95 -9.77 11.85
N GLN A 164 -9.44 -10.99 11.67
CA GLN A 164 -10.22 -12.19 11.91
C GLN A 164 -10.21 -12.51 13.41
N ILE A 165 -11.38 -12.38 14.05
CA ILE A 165 -11.64 -12.76 15.45
C ILE A 165 -11.51 -14.28 15.60
#